data_AF-I4VI75-F1
#
_entry.id   AF-I4VI75-F1
#
_cell.length_a   1.000
_cell.length_b   1.000
_cell.length_c   1.000
_cell.angle_alpha   90.00
_cell.angle_beta   90.00
_cell.angle_gamma   90.00
#
_symmetry.space_group_name_H-M   'P 1'
#
loop_
_entity.id
_entity.type
_entity.pdbx_description
1 polymer ?
#
loop_
_entity_poly.entity_id
_entity_poly.type
_entity_poly.pdbx_seq_one_letter_code
_entity_poly.pdbx_strand_id
1 'polypeptide(L)'
;MQGQGGFMKCFIVVIALTVLTLTSCEQLPGATNEAKREVRKHLIDPSSGQFESVYENPKTGAVCGFVNAKNRMGAYVGASPFVYEKLSGATLVQEQPTERDFERFFETIKYAEPNDYTELENRCKSVSLWQEKCGTEIHSNTNKYCQLIDQGKSEMDIYEAAKPNLDLY
;
A
#
# COMPACT_ATOMS: atom_id res chain seq x y z
N MET A 1 22.18 -33.50 -75.65
CA MET A 1 22.52 -32.07 -75.51
C MET A 1 21.85 -31.59 -74.23
N GLN A 2 22.61 -31.53 -73.12
CA GLN A 2 23.10 -30.29 -72.46
C GLN A 2 21.94 -29.42 -71.90
N GLY A 3 21.87 -28.98 -70.65
CA GLY A 3 22.72 -29.01 -69.44
C GLY A 3 21.83 -28.70 -68.21
N GLN A 4 22.10 -29.24 -67.01
CA GLN A 4 22.91 -28.67 -65.92
C GLN A 4 22.49 -27.27 -65.38
N GLY A 5 22.23 -27.24 -64.07
CA GLY A 5 22.37 -26.07 -63.18
C GLY A 5 21.05 -25.46 -62.69
N GLY A 6 20.78 -25.28 -61.40
CA GLY A 6 21.59 -25.58 -60.22
C GLY A 6 20.76 -25.45 -58.95
N PHE A 7 21.06 -26.35 -58.03
CA PHE A 7 20.99 -26.23 -56.59
C PHE A 7 20.83 -24.81 -56.01
N MET A 8 20.08 -24.77 -54.90
CA MET A 8 20.29 -23.83 -53.78
C MET A 8 19.71 -22.42 -53.95
N LYS A 9 18.47 -22.25 -53.47
CA LYS A 9 18.01 -21.13 -52.61
C LYS A 9 16.53 -21.35 -52.25
N CYS A 10 16.27 -22.41 -51.49
CA CYS A 10 14.97 -22.66 -50.84
C CYS A 10 14.98 -22.20 -49.36
N PHE A 11 15.95 -21.38 -48.99
CA PHE A 11 16.08 -20.83 -47.65
C PHE A 11 16.21 -19.31 -47.79
N ILE A 12 15.66 -18.58 -46.82
CA ILE A 12 15.58 -17.11 -46.71
C ILE A 12 14.28 -16.51 -47.29
N VAL A 13 13.10 -16.95 -46.81
CA VAL A 13 11.92 -16.05 -46.68
C VAL A 13 11.11 -16.29 -45.38
N VAL A 14 11.41 -17.29 -44.54
CA VAL A 14 10.52 -17.67 -43.41
C VAL A 14 11.11 -17.38 -42.01
N ILE A 15 11.84 -16.27 -41.82
CA ILE A 15 12.30 -15.86 -40.48
C ILE A 15 12.01 -14.37 -40.24
N ALA A 16 10.76 -13.97 -40.40
CA ALA A 16 10.33 -12.59 -40.11
C ALA A 16 9.00 -12.48 -39.34
N LEU A 17 8.45 -13.57 -38.80
CA LEU A 17 7.05 -13.56 -38.34
C LEU A 17 6.70 -14.44 -37.13
N THR A 18 7.66 -14.92 -36.33
CA THR A 18 7.35 -15.95 -35.32
C THR A 18 7.61 -15.64 -33.84
N VAL A 19 8.10 -14.47 -33.41
CA VAL A 19 8.22 -14.22 -31.95
C VAL A 19 8.02 -12.74 -31.58
N LEU A 20 6.80 -12.24 -31.68
CA LEU A 20 6.39 -10.93 -31.11
C LEU A 20 5.05 -11.03 -30.36
N THR A 21 4.80 -12.17 -29.71
CA THR A 21 3.64 -12.35 -28.83
C THR A 21 4.07 -12.80 -27.43
N LEU A 22 5.00 -12.07 -26.82
CA LEU A 22 5.00 -11.93 -25.36
C LEU A 22 4.06 -10.78 -25.03
N THR A 23 2.76 -10.99 -25.24
CA THR A 23 1.74 -10.08 -24.76
C THR A 23 1.82 -10.11 -23.23
N SER A 24 2.21 -8.99 -22.63
CA SER A 24 2.30 -8.83 -21.18
C SER A 24 0.94 -9.13 -20.53
N CYS A 25 0.89 -10.14 -19.66
CA CYS A 25 -0.30 -10.46 -18.85
C CYS A 25 -0.62 -9.40 -17.78
N GLU A 26 0.01 -8.22 -17.80
CA GLU A 26 -0.19 -7.18 -16.78
C GLU A 26 -1.44 -6.32 -17.00
N GLN A 27 -2.12 -6.43 -18.16
CA GLN A 27 -3.24 -5.56 -18.53
C GLN A 27 -4.63 -6.22 -18.51
N LEU A 28 -4.78 -7.40 -17.90
CA LEU A 28 -6.11 -8.02 -17.78
C LEU A 28 -6.93 -7.33 -16.67
N PRO A 29 -8.21 -7.01 -16.90
CA PRO A 29 -9.05 -6.44 -15.85
C PRO A 29 -9.21 -7.45 -14.69
N GLY A 30 -8.98 -6.98 -13.46
CA GLY A 30 -9.09 -7.78 -12.25
C GLY A 30 -8.90 -6.93 -11.00
N ALA A 31 -9.53 -7.32 -9.89
CA ALA A 31 -9.49 -6.58 -8.63
C ALA A 31 -8.06 -6.33 -8.15
N THR A 32 -7.15 -7.28 -8.36
CA THR A 32 -5.72 -7.16 -8.01
C THR A 32 -4.98 -6.12 -8.84
N ASN A 33 -5.28 -6.00 -10.14
CA ASN A 33 -4.65 -5.01 -11.02
C ASN A 33 -5.19 -3.60 -10.75
N GLU A 34 -6.47 -3.50 -10.43
CA GLU A 34 -7.08 -2.28 -9.95
C GLU A 34 -6.50 -1.84 -8.60
N ALA A 35 -6.36 -2.74 -7.64
CA ALA A 35 -5.69 -2.46 -6.36
C ALA A 35 -4.27 -1.92 -6.56
N LYS A 36 -3.45 -2.58 -7.39
CA LYS A 36 -2.09 -2.13 -7.71
C LYS A 36 -2.07 -0.72 -8.31
N ARG A 37 -3.03 -0.41 -9.20
CA ARG A 37 -3.16 0.92 -9.81
C ARG A 37 -3.52 1.98 -8.78
N GLU A 38 -4.45 1.70 -7.89
CA GLU A 38 -4.84 2.64 -6.82
C GLU A 38 -3.69 2.85 -5.83
N VAL A 39 -3.04 1.78 -5.37
CA VAL A 39 -1.87 1.87 -4.48
C VAL A 39 -0.75 2.73 -5.09
N ARG A 40 -0.47 2.60 -6.40
CA ARG A 40 0.54 3.41 -7.09
C ARG A 40 0.28 4.92 -7.01
N LYS A 41 -0.97 5.36 -6.87
CA LYS A 41 -1.30 6.80 -6.73
C LYS A 41 -0.82 7.39 -5.41
N HIS A 42 -0.56 6.55 -4.41
CA HIS A 42 -0.07 6.97 -3.08
C HIS A 42 1.46 6.95 -2.97
N LEU A 43 2.18 6.47 -4.00
CA LEU A 43 3.64 6.36 -3.97
C LEU A 43 4.30 7.65 -4.48
N ILE A 44 5.48 7.98 -3.94
CA ILE A 44 6.32 9.09 -4.42
C ILE A 44 6.73 8.89 -5.89
N ASP A 45 7.18 7.68 -6.22
CA ASP A 45 7.44 7.23 -7.59
C ASP A 45 6.49 6.06 -7.90
N PRO A 46 5.36 6.31 -8.59
CA PRO A 46 4.38 5.28 -8.95
C PRO A 46 4.98 4.10 -9.73
N SER A 47 6.03 4.35 -10.51
CA SER A 47 6.68 3.31 -11.32
C SER A 47 7.58 2.38 -10.50
N SER A 48 8.00 2.82 -9.31
CA SER A 48 8.84 2.05 -8.41
C SER A 48 8.12 0.97 -7.60
N GLY A 49 6.78 0.95 -7.60
CA GLY A 49 5.99 0.04 -6.77
C GLY A 49 6.22 -1.44 -7.12
N GLN A 50 6.82 -2.18 -6.18
CA GLN A 50 7.00 -3.62 -6.22
C GLN A 50 5.98 -4.27 -5.30
N PHE A 51 5.14 -5.13 -5.86
CA PHE A 51 4.01 -5.74 -5.16
C PHE A 51 4.28 -7.21 -4.87
N GLU A 52 4.04 -7.63 -3.63
CA GLU A 52 4.20 -9.01 -3.19
C GLU A 52 3.00 -9.48 -2.36
N SER A 53 2.78 -10.79 -2.33
CA SER A 53 1.71 -11.45 -1.56
C SER A 53 0.33 -10.79 -1.75
N VAL A 54 -0.02 -10.41 -2.97
CA VAL A 54 -1.31 -9.77 -3.30
C VAL A 54 -2.40 -10.83 -3.45
N TYR A 55 -3.46 -10.73 -2.66
CA TYR A 55 -4.60 -11.65 -2.69
C TYR A 55 -5.92 -10.92 -2.45
N GLU A 56 -7.01 -11.49 -2.94
CA GLU A 56 -8.37 -11.04 -2.62
C GLU A 56 -8.89 -11.86 -1.44
N ASN A 57 -9.37 -11.20 -0.39
CA ASN A 57 -10.01 -11.88 0.73
C ASN A 57 -11.47 -12.18 0.37
N PRO A 58 -11.87 -13.46 0.22
CA PRO A 58 -13.22 -13.81 -0.23
C PRO A 58 -14.31 -13.46 0.78
N LYS A 59 -13.97 -13.26 2.06
CA LYS A 59 -14.94 -12.90 3.11
C LYS A 59 -15.29 -11.42 3.08
N THR A 60 -14.31 -10.57 2.81
CA THR A 60 -14.45 -9.11 2.89
C THR A 60 -14.51 -8.44 1.52
N GLY A 61 -14.10 -9.14 0.46
CA GLY A 61 -13.98 -8.60 -0.90
C GLY A 61 -12.83 -7.60 -1.07
N ALA A 62 -12.02 -7.39 -0.03
CA ALA A 62 -10.87 -6.51 -0.07
C ALA A 62 -9.67 -7.19 -0.75
N VAL A 63 -8.84 -6.42 -1.44
CA VAL A 63 -7.54 -6.88 -1.92
C VAL A 63 -6.47 -6.43 -0.94
N CYS A 64 -5.70 -7.39 -0.43
CA CYS A 64 -4.63 -7.17 0.52
C CYS A 64 -3.30 -7.53 -0.12
N GLY A 65 -2.21 -6.93 0.37
CA GLY A 65 -0.87 -7.30 -0.06
C GLY A 65 0.16 -6.35 0.50
N PHE A 66 1.38 -6.43 -0.02
CA PHE A 66 2.48 -5.56 0.38
C PHE A 66 3.05 -4.84 -0.83
N VAL A 67 3.50 -3.61 -0.61
CA VAL A 67 4.14 -2.77 -1.61
C VAL A 67 5.45 -2.22 -1.06
N ASN A 68 6.54 -2.42 -1.80
CA ASN A 68 7.81 -1.74 -1.56
C ASN A 68 8.02 -0.70 -2.65
N ALA A 69 8.41 0.51 -2.27
CA ALA A 69 8.59 1.63 -3.20
C ALA A 69 9.78 2.49 -2.79
N LYS A 70 10.27 3.30 -3.74
CA LYS A 70 11.36 4.23 -3.47
C LYS A 70 10.88 5.45 -2.68
N ASN A 71 11.69 5.86 -1.71
CA ASN A 71 11.54 7.14 -1.02
C ASN A 71 12.01 8.31 -1.90
N ARG A 72 11.94 9.55 -1.37
CA ARG A 72 12.40 10.76 -2.07
C ARG A 72 13.89 10.76 -2.43
N MET A 73 14.70 9.94 -1.76
CA MET A 73 16.13 9.77 -2.04
C MET A 73 16.41 8.64 -3.05
N GLY A 74 15.37 7.98 -3.58
CA GLY A 74 15.49 6.92 -4.58
C GLY A 74 15.79 5.53 -4.02
N ALA A 75 15.79 5.35 -2.69
CA ALA A 75 16.06 4.07 -2.03
C ALA A 75 14.76 3.35 -1.65
N TYR A 76 14.74 2.02 -1.76
CA TYR A 76 13.67 1.18 -1.21
C TYR A 76 13.78 1.12 0.31
N VAL A 77 12.65 1.29 1.00
CA VAL A 77 12.61 1.42 2.48
C VAL A 77 11.97 0.22 3.18
N GLY A 78 11.50 -0.77 2.43
CA GLY A 78 10.82 -1.94 2.96
C GLY A 78 9.39 -2.05 2.45
N ALA A 79 8.85 -3.26 2.54
CA ALA A 79 7.48 -3.53 2.10
C ALA A 79 6.48 -3.05 3.15
N SER A 80 5.54 -2.20 2.73
CA SER A 80 4.43 -1.71 3.56
C SER A 80 3.14 -2.45 3.18
N PRO A 81 2.28 -2.83 4.14
CA PRO A 81 1.02 -3.48 3.84
C PRO A 81 0.05 -2.49 3.19
N PHE A 82 -0.87 -2.99 2.38
CA PHE A 82 -1.96 -2.18 1.84
C PHE A 82 -3.28 -2.94 1.81
N VAL A 83 -4.38 -2.20 1.94
CA VAL A 83 -5.75 -2.69 1.75
C VAL A 83 -6.37 -1.91 0.61
N TYR A 84 -7.06 -2.60 -0.30
CA TYR A 84 -7.86 -2.00 -1.34
C TYR A 84 -9.31 -2.46 -1.22
N GLU A 85 -10.23 -1.51 -1.18
CA GLU A 85 -11.66 -1.73 -1.26
C GLU A 85 -12.22 -1.01 -2.49
N LYS A 86 -13.14 -1.66 -3.21
CA LYS A 86 -13.68 -1.11 -4.46
C LYS A 86 -14.32 0.27 -4.34
N LEU A 87 -14.96 0.54 -3.20
CA LEU A 87 -15.64 1.80 -2.93
C LEU A 87 -14.75 2.84 -2.23
N SER A 88 -13.86 2.39 -1.34
CA SER A 88 -13.02 3.27 -0.50
C SER A 88 -11.66 3.61 -1.14
N GLY A 89 -11.20 2.84 -2.12
CA GLY A 89 -9.88 2.99 -2.73
C GLY A 89 -8.79 2.21 -2.01
N ALA A 90 -7.54 2.62 -2.20
CA ALA A 90 -6.37 2.01 -1.57
C ALA A 90 -5.96 2.75 -0.30
N THR A 91 -5.63 2.00 0.75
CA THR A 91 -5.07 2.49 2.00
C THR A 91 -3.73 1.82 2.23
N LEU A 92 -2.67 2.62 2.37
CA LEU A 92 -1.38 2.13 2.86
C LEU A 92 -1.45 2.00 4.39
N VAL A 93 -1.10 0.82 4.89
CA VAL A 93 -1.04 0.55 6.32
C VAL A 93 0.27 1.10 6.85
N GLN A 94 0.18 2.04 7.77
CA GLN A 94 1.33 2.66 8.39
C GLN A 94 1.55 2.08 9.79
N GLU A 95 2.76 2.22 10.31
CA GLU A 95 3.04 1.87 11.70
C GLU A 95 2.14 2.69 12.64
N GLN A 96 1.58 2.03 13.66
CA GLN A 96 0.78 2.73 14.65
C GLN A 96 1.60 3.85 15.31
N PRO A 97 0.98 4.98 15.65
CA PRO A 97 1.66 5.99 16.47
C PRO A 97 2.00 5.41 17.84
N THR A 98 3.01 5.98 18.47
CA THR A 98 3.33 5.71 19.88
C THR A 98 2.48 6.59 20.79
N GLU A 99 2.38 6.25 22.08
CA GLU A 99 1.72 7.14 23.06
C GLU A 99 2.37 8.53 23.08
N ARG A 100 3.70 8.58 22.92
CA ARG A 100 4.46 9.83 22.86
C ARG A 100 4.09 10.70 21.67
N ASP A 101 3.71 10.12 20.53
CA ASP A 101 3.30 10.89 19.35
C ASP A 101 2.02 11.67 19.64
N PHE A 102 1.07 11.04 20.35
CA PHE A 102 -0.16 11.70 20.81
C PHE A 102 0.14 12.77 21.87
N GLU A 103 0.97 12.45 22.86
CA GLU A 103 1.35 13.41 23.92
C GLU A 103 2.00 14.64 23.32
N ARG A 104 2.95 14.46 22.40
CA ARG A 104 3.61 15.56 21.69
C ARG A 104 2.63 16.40 20.86
N PHE A 105 1.65 15.77 20.21
CA PHE A 105 0.58 16.50 19.52
C PHE A 105 -0.19 17.38 20.51
N PHE A 106 -0.60 16.84 21.66
CA PHE A 106 -1.36 17.60 22.66
C PHE A 106 -0.53 18.69 23.37
N GLU A 107 0.76 18.47 23.63
CA GLU A 107 1.69 19.50 24.12
C GLU A 107 1.76 20.69 23.16
N THR A 108 1.67 20.42 21.86
CA THR A 108 1.81 21.42 20.80
C THR A 108 0.48 21.83 20.16
N ILE A 109 -0.66 21.45 20.74
CA ILE A 109 -1.99 21.62 20.13
C ILE A 109 -2.30 23.07 19.75
N LYS A 110 -1.74 24.04 20.49
CA LYS A 110 -1.85 25.47 20.19
C LYS A 110 -1.30 25.86 18.80
N TYR A 111 -0.33 25.09 18.31
CA TYR A 111 0.37 25.31 17.05
C TYR A 111 0.09 24.19 16.02
N ALA A 112 -0.66 23.17 16.41
CA ALA A 112 -0.92 22.02 15.56
C ALA A 112 -1.88 22.37 14.43
N GLU A 113 -1.68 21.73 13.28
CA GLU A 113 -2.62 21.81 12.17
C GLU A 113 -3.75 20.79 12.36
N PRO A 114 -4.97 21.05 11.85
CA PRO A 114 -6.09 20.11 11.96
C PRO A 114 -5.79 18.71 11.39
N ASN A 115 -4.85 18.62 10.44
CA ASN A 115 -4.46 17.37 9.81
C ASN A 115 -3.51 16.53 10.68
N ASP A 116 -2.84 17.11 11.67
CA ASP A 116 -1.84 16.40 12.49
C ASP A 116 -2.52 15.30 13.33
N TYR A 117 -3.65 15.63 13.98
CA TYR A 117 -4.46 14.63 14.68
C TYR A 117 -5.03 13.59 13.72
N THR A 118 -5.53 14.05 12.57
CA THR A 118 -6.10 13.18 11.54
C THR A 118 -5.07 12.17 11.03
N GLU A 119 -3.80 12.54 10.94
CA GLU A 119 -2.71 11.63 10.59
C GLU A 119 -2.51 10.54 11.64
N LEU A 120 -2.47 10.89 12.93
CA LEU A 120 -2.39 9.93 14.03
C LEU A 120 -3.57 8.96 14.01
N GLU A 121 -4.77 9.51 13.83
CA GLU A 121 -6.01 8.74 13.76
C GLU A 121 -6.01 7.77 12.57
N ASN A 122 -5.64 8.25 11.38
CA ASN A 122 -5.57 7.42 10.17
C ASN A 122 -4.54 6.30 10.30
N ARG A 123 -3.40 6.55 10.96
CA ARG A 123 -2.40 5.52 11.22
C ARG A 123 -2.95 4.41 12.12
N CYS A 124 -3.67 4.74 13.19
CA CYS A 124 -4.38 3.74 14.01
C CYS A 124 -5.38 2.95 13.16
N LYS A 125 -6.30 3.65 12.48
CA LYS A 125 -7.36 3.03 11.67
C LYS A 125 -6.83 2.16 10.54
N SER A 126 -5.69 2.50 9.94
CA SER A 126 -5.10 1.70 8.87
C SER A 126 -4.70 0.30 9.33
N VAL A 127 -4.26 0.15 10.57
CA VAL A 127 -3.91 -1.16 11.16
C VAL A 127 -5.16 -1.95 11.49
N SER A 128 -6.17 -1.30 12.09
CA SER A 128 -7.48 -1.91 12.37
C SER A 128 -8.17 -2.37 11.08
N LEU A 129 -8.10 -1.56 10.02
CA LEU A 129 -8.61 -1.91 8.68
C LEU A 129 -7.89 -3.14 8.13
N TRP A 130 -6.57 -3.22 8.25
CA TRP A 130 -5.83 -4.42 7.82
C TRP A 130 -6.28 -5.66 8.60
N GLN A 131 -6.37 -5.58 9.93
CA GLN A 131 -6.80 -6.71 10.75
C GLN A 131 -8.21 -7.17 10.37
N GLU A 132 -9.14 -6.23 10.19
CA GLU A 132 -10.53 -6.52 9.79
C GLU A 132 -10.60 -7.14 8.39
N LYS A 133 -9.88 -6.57 7.42
CA LYS A 133 -10.02 -6.93 6.00
C LYS A 133 -9.13 -8.07 5.55
N CYS A 134 -7.96 -8.23 6.15
CA CYS A 134 -6.91 -9.14 5.71
C CYS A 134 -6.64 -10.27 6.72
N GLY A 135 -7.00 -10.09 7.99
CA GLY A 135 -7.05 -11.17 8.99
C GLY A 135 -5.72 -11.65 9.54
N THR A 136 -4.58 -11.10 9.10
CA THR A 136 -3.27 -11.38 9.69
C THR A 136 -2.84 -10.22 10.58
N GLU A 137 -2.38 -10.50 11.80
CA GLU A 137 -1.76 -9.47 12.63
C GLU A 137 -0.46 -9.00 11.97
N ILE A 138 -0.35 -7.69 11.76
CA ILE A 138 0.90 -7.01 11.40
C ILE A 138 1.27 -6.18 12.60
N HIS A 139 2.50 -6.36 13.11
CA HIS A 139 3.13 -5.67 14.25
C HIS A 139 2.26 -4.57 14.89
N SER A 140 1.33 -4.96 15.77
CA SER A 140 0.51 -4.01 16.53
C SER A 140 1.10 -3.84 17.93
N ASN A 141 1.92 -2.80 18.11
CA ASN A 141 2.13 -2.25 19.44
C ASN A 141 0.90 -1.43 19.80
N THR A 142 -0.18 -2.12 20.17
CA THR A 142 -1.46 -1.48 20.47
C THR A 142 -1.28 -0.53 21.64
N ASN A 143 -1.29 0.77 21.35
CA ASN A 143 -1.22 1.82 22.36
C ASN A 143 -2.63 2.20 22.86
N LYS A 144 -2.71 2.76 24.07
CA LYS A 144 -4.01 3.08 24.70
C LYS A 144 -4.86 4.07 23.90
N TYR A 145 -4.23 4.99 23.15
CA TYR A 145 -4.95 6.01 22.38
C TYR A 145 -5.55 5.43 21.10
N CYS A 146 -4.84 4.55 20.38
CA CYS A 146 -5.43 3.80 19.26
C CYS A 146 -6.62 2.94 19.73
N GLN A 147 -6.56 2.34 20.92
CA GLN A 147 -7.71 1.60 21.48
C GLN A 147 -8.93 2.50 21.70
N LEU A 148 -8.73 3.73 22.18
CA LEU A 148 -9.81 4.70 22.33
C LEU A 148 -10.38 5.10 20.96
N ILE A 149 -9.54 5.30 19.95
CA ILE A 149 -9.95 5.59 18.57
C ILE A 149 -10.79 4.44 18.01
N ASP A 150 -10.36 3.20 18.18
CA ASP A 150 -11.09 2.00 17.74
C ASP A 150 -12.45 1.86 18.47
N GLN A 151 -12.56 2.39 19.69
CA GLN A 151 -13.82 2.47 20.45
C GLN A 151 -14.71 3.66 20.03
N GLY A 152 -14.29 4.47 19.06
CA GLY A 152 -15.03 5.63 18.58
C GLY A 152 -15.00 6.82 19.54
N LYS A 153 -13.97 6.92 20.39
CA LYS A 153 -13.78 8.07 21.28
C LYS A 153 -13.36 9.30 20.49
N SER A 154 -13.80 10.46 20.96
CA SER A 154 -13.48 11.75 20.34
C SER A 154 -12.05 12.19 20.67
N GLU A 155 -11.51 13.13 19.89
CA GLU A 155 -10.21 13.76 20.18
C GLU A 155 -10.15 14.31 21.61
N MET A 156 -11.25 14.90 22.11
CA MET A 156 -11.34 15.42 23.47
C MET A 156 -11.24 14.31 24.54
N ASP A 157 -11.83 13.15 24.30
CA ASP A 157 -11.70 12.01 25.21
C ASP A 157 -10.24 11.52 25.30
N ILE A 158 -9.54 11.55 24.16
CA ILE A 158 -8.13 11.16 24.07
C ILE A 158 -7.25 12.20 24.77
N TYR A 159 -7.54 13.50 24.58
CA TYR A 159 -6.87 14.59 25.28
C TYR A 159 -6.98 14.43 26.80
N GLU A 160 -8.17 14.18 27.33
CA GLU A 160 -8.37 13.96 28.77
C GLU A 160 -7.61 12.72 29.27
N ALA A 161 -7.48 11.68 28.45
CA ALA A 161 -6.65 10.51 28.78
C ALA A 161 -5.14 10.81 28.76
N ALA A 162 -4.69 11.76 27.92
CA ALA A 162 -3.29 12.16 27.80
C ALA A 162 -2.87 13.18 28.87
N LYS A 163 -3.81 14.00 29.34
CA LYS A 163 -3.59 15.11 30.28
C LYS A 163 -2.67 14.80 31.48
N PRO A 164 -2.78 13.66 32.20
CA PRO A 164 -1.89 13.35 33.31
C PRO A 164 -0.40 13.28 32.94
N ASN A 165 -0.09 13.00 31.67
CA ASN A 165 1.27 12.93 31.14
C ASN A 165 1.77 14.28 30.59
N LEU A 166 0.85 15.21 30.27
CA LEU A 166 1.18 16.55 29.78
C LEU A 166 1.64 17.47 30.92
N ASP A 167 1.08 17.28 32.12
CA ASP A 167 1.35 18.12 33.31
C ASP A 167 2.73 17.84 33.96
N LEU A 168 3.57 16.99 33.35
CA LEU A 168 4.91 16.63 33.83
C LEU A 168 6.04 17.48 33.22
N TYR A 169 5.73 18.46 32.37
CA TYR A 169 6.69 19.34 31.69
C TYR A 169 6.36 20.83 31.84
#